data_AF-A0A354MCG5-F1
#
_entry.id   AF-A0A354MCG5-F1
#
_cell.length_a   1.000
_cell.length_b   1.000
_cell.length_c   1.000
_cell.angle_alpha   90.00
_cell.angle_beta   90.00
_cell.angle_gamma   90.00
#
_symmetry.space_group_name_H-M   'P 1'
#
loop_
_entity.id
_entity.type
_entity.pdbx_description
1 polymer ?
#
loop_
_entity_poly.entity_id
_entity_poly.type
_entity_poly.pdbx_seq_one_letter_code
_entity_poly.pdbx_strand_id
1 'polypeptide(L)'
;MENIIIVLIYIVFIFLIKFILGIKINDVKKIKEIGYNKELAKITDKLPPNKQICKEILKKLENENVKIEETESKEASLYIVATNTILISDIKDTFMRVQTIAHECLHSIQNKKILLFNFIYSNIYIIYFLAVLILTIFGKIKHTALQINILIILGFIYYIIRSYLETDAMIKAEYLAKEYMEETDKLTKEEIEIIIKNYKKVNQKGIQIVNFSLLISVISKVVIYEILSQWGRSFL
;
A
#
# COMPACT_ATOMS: atom_id res chain seq x y z
N MET A 1 30.05 -3.25 19.12
CA MET A 1 29.42 -2.04 19.68
C MET A 1 28.87 -1.12 18.59
N GLU A 2 29.65 -0.80 17.54
CA GLU A 2 29.21 0.08 16.43
C GLU A 2 27.88 -0.35 15.78
N ASN A 3 27.69 -1.64 15.49
CA ASN A 3 26.46 -2.09 14.82
C ASN A 3 25.22 -2.08 15.73
N ILE A 4 25.39 -2.23 17.05
CA ILE A 4 24.28 -2.08 18.01
C ILE A 4 23.84 -0.61 18.07
N ILE A 5 24.81 0.31 18.03
CA ILE A 5 24.54 1.76 17.96
C ILE A 5 23.78 2.10 16.66
N ILE A 6 24.15 1.50 15.53
CA ILE A 6 23.44 1.69 14.25
C ILE A 6 21.98 1.22 14.35
N VAL A 7 21.72 0.03 14.91
CA VAL A 7 20.35 -0.46 15.12
C VAL A 7 19.55 0.47 16.03
N LEU A 8 20.17 0.98 17.11
CA LEU A 8 19.54 1.97 18.00
C LEU A 8 19.21 3.27 17.27
N ILE A 9 20.10 3.75 16.39
CA ILE A 9 19.84 4.93 15.55
C ILE A 9 18.62 4.71 14.66
N TYR A 10 18.51 3.55 13.99
CA TYR A 10 17.33 3.24 13.18
C TYR A 10 16.03 3.21 13.99
N ILE A 11 16.07 2.66 15.22
CA ILE A 11 14.91 2.66 16.11
C ILE A 11 14.51 4.10 16.48
N VAL A 12 15.48 4.93 16.91
CA VAL A 12 15.24 6.33 17.23
C VAL A 12 14.67 7.08 16.02
N PHE A 13 15.18 6.83 14.82
CA PHE A 13 14.70 7.44 13.59
C PHE A 13 13.25 7.04 13.25
N ILE A 14 12.89 5.76 13.42
CA ILE A 14 11.50 5.31 13.26
C ILE A 14 10.58 6.04 14.25
N PHE A 15 10.99 6.17 15.52
CA PHE A 15 10.21 6.90 16.53
C PHE A 15 10.08 8.39 16.21
N LEU A 16 11.16 9.02 15.73
CA LEU A 16 11.17 10.43 15.31
C LEU A 16 10.18 10.65 14.16
N ILE A 17 10.23 9.82 13.11
CA ILE A 17 9.32 9.95 11.96
C ILE A 17 7.87 9.72 12.39
N LYS A 18 7.63 8.69 13.21
CA LYS A 18 6.29 8.43 13.76
C LYS A 18 5.74 9.65 14.51
N PHE A 19 6.58 10.32 15.30
CA PHE A 19 6.23 11.52 16.04
C PHE A 19 5.94 12.70 15.10
N ILE A 20 6.82 12.97 14.12
CA ILE A 20 6.65 14.05 13.13
C ILE A 20 5.37 13.86 12.31
N LEU A 21 5.07 12.63 11.87
CA LEU A 21 3.84 12.32 11.13
C LEU A 21 2.59 12.31 12.02
N GLY A 22 2.74 12.45 13.35
CA GLY A 22 1.63 12.43 14.28
C GLY A 22 0.85 11.11 14.26
N ILE A 23 1.52 9.98 14.04
CA ILE A 23 0.93 8.64 13.97
C ILE A 23 0.88 8.06 15.38
N LYS A 24 -0.33 7.86 15.90
CA LYS A 24 -0.56 7.19 17.19
C LYS A 24 -0.74 5.68 16.98
N ILE A 25 -0.38 4.89 17.98
CA ILE A 25 -0.49 3.41 17.96
C ILE A 25 -1.94 2.97 17.65
N ASN A 26 -2.92 3.73 18.15
CA ASN A 26 -4.33 3.40 17.98
C ASN A 26 -4.94 3.91 16.67
N ASP A 27 -4.20 4.65 15.83
CA ASP A 27 -4.78 5.23 14.60
C ASP A 27 -5.16 4.15 13.59
N VAL A 28 -4.37 3.08 13.45
CA VAL A 28 -4.71 1.93 12.60
C VAL A 28 -6.00 1.26 13.07
N LYS A 29 -6.16 1.09 14.40
CA LYS A 29 -7.38 0.52 14.98
C LYS A 29 -8.59 1.42 14.72
N LYS A 30 -8.46 2.72 14.95
CA LYS A 30 -9.53 3.70 14.71
C LYS A 30 -9.96 3.78 13.25
N ILE A 31 -9.01 3.76 12.31
CA ILE A 31 -9.33 3.73 10.88
C ILE A 31 -10.09 2.46 10.53
N LYS A 32 -9.66 1.31 11.07
CA LYS A 32 -10.37 0.05 10.87
C LYS A 32 -11.78 0.11 11.45
N GLU A 33 -11.96 0.61 12.66
CA GLU A 33 -13.29 0.79 13.28
C GLU A 33 -14.21 1.69 12.43
N ILE A 34 -13.68 2.78 11.86
CA ILE A 34 -14.43 3.63 10.93
C ILE A 34 -14.76 2.84 9.64
N GLY A 35 -13.77 2.15 9.07
CA GLY A 35 -13.88 1.32 7.86
C GLY A 35 -15.00 0.28 7.90
N TYR A 36 -15.21 -0.32 9.07
CA TYR A 36 -16.24 -1.35 9.32
C TYR A 36 -17.47 -0.81 10.07
N ASN A 37 -17.73 0.50 9.97
CA ASN A 37 -18.94 1.08 10.54
C ASN A 37 -20.18 0.57 9.80
N LYS A 38 -21.04 -0.17 10.52
CA LYS A 38 -22.25 -0.80 9.96
C LYS A 38 -23.27 0.19 9.41
N GLU A 39 -23.38 1.40 9.97
CA GLU A 39 -24.31 2.41 9.48
C GLU A 39 -23.84 2.98 8.14
N LEU A 40 -22.54 3.26 8.01
CA LEU A 40 -21.94 3.70 6.75
C LEU A 40 -21.98 2.59 5.68
N ALA A 41 -21.75 1.34 6.06
CA ALA A 41 -21.81 0.20 5.15
C ALA A 41 -23.22 0.05 4.53
N LYS A 42 -24.28 0.17 5.35
CA LYS A 42 -25.67 0.13 4.87
C LYS A 42 -25.99 1.17 3.80
N ILE A 43 -25.35 2.35 3.85
CA ILE A 43 -25.51 3.38 2.82
C ILE A 43 -24.91 2.85 1.50
N THR A 44 -23.65 2.40 1.54
CA THR A 44 -22.96 1.90 0.34
C THR A 44 -23.50 0.58 -0.19
N ASP A 45 -24.23 -0.19 0.62
CA ASP A 45 -24.88 -1.43 0.21
C ASP A 45 -26.01 -1.23 -0.79
N LYS A 46 -26.56 0.00 -0.88
CA LYS A 46 -27.53 0.37 -1.93
C LYS A 46 -26.92 0.35 -3.33
N LEU A 47 -25.59 0.52 -3.43
CA LEU A 47 -24.86 0.53 -4.70
C LEU A 47 -24.78 -0.88 -5.31
N PRO A 48 -24.53 -1.00 -6.63
CA PRO A 48 -24.47 -2.31 -7.28
C PRO A 48 -23.25 -3.15 -6.84
N PRO A 49 -23.20 -4.46 -7.14
CA PRO A 49 -22.09 -5.33 -6.76
C PRO A 49 -20.71 -4.82 -7.23
N ASN A 50 -19.65 -5.21 -6.53
CA ASN A 50 -18.29 -4.69 -6.72
C ASN A 50 -17.80 -4.77 -8.18
N LYS A 51 -18.07 -5.88 -8.87
CA LYS A 51 -17.73 -6.05 -10.29
C LYS A 51 -18.45 -5.08 -11.22
N GLN A 52 -19.71 -4.77 -10.92
CA GLN A 52 -20.46 -3.79 -11.69
C GLN A 52 -19.91 -2.38 -11.46
N ILE A 53 -19.64 -2.01 -10.19
CA ILE A 53 -18.97 -0.74 -9.86
C ILE A 53 -17.65 -0.60 -10.63
N CYS A 54 -16.82 -1.65 -10.62
CA CYS A 54 -15.53 -1.63 -11.31
C CYS A 54 -15.69 -1.42 -12.83
N LYS A 55 -16.63 -2.12 -13.48
CA LYS A 55 -16.91 -1.93 -14.91
C LYS A 55 -17.35 -0.51 -15.24
N GLU A 56 -18.26 0.04 -14.44
CA GLU A 56 -18.78 1.41 -14.64
C GLU A 56 -17.69 2.46 -14.45
N ILE A 57 -16.85 2.32 -13.41
CA ILE A 57 -15.69 3.20 -13.18
C ILE A 57 -14.67 3.07 -14.32
N LEU A 58 -14.32 1.86 -14.77
CA LEU A 58 -13.37 1.67 -15.87
C LEU A 58 -13.87 2.28 -17.19
N LYS A 59 -15.17 2.18 -17.46
CA LYS A 59 -15.80 2.84 -18.60
C LYS A 59 -15.67 4.35 -18.52
N LYS A 60 -15.88 4.94 -17.33
CA LYS A 60 -15.65 6.37 -17.08
C LYS A 60 -14.20 6.80 -17.27
N LEU A 61 -13.26 5.91 -16.94
CA LEU A 61 -11.82 6.13 -17.15
C LEU A 61 -11.35 5.78 -18.57
N GLU A 62 -12.27 5.47 -19.49
CA GLU A 62 -11.98 5.05 -20.88
C GLU A 62 -10.99 3.86 -20.96
N ASN A 63 -11.05 2.94 -19.99
CA ASN A 63 -10.09 1.84 -19.85
C ASN A 63 -10.74 0.45 -19.72
N GLU A 64 -11.53 0.07 -20.72
CA GLU A 64 -12.27 -1.21 -20.75
C GLU A 64 -11.40 -2.44 -21.07
N ASN A 65 -10.13 -2.25 -21.44
CA ASN A 65 -9.20 -3.32 -21.79
C ASN A 65 -8.69 -4.14 -20.58
N VAL A 66 -9.04 -3.70 -19.36
CA VAL A 66 -8.62 -4.33 -18.11
C VAL A 66 -9.51 -5.53 -17.81
N LYS A 67 -8.88 -6.67 -17.50
CA LYS A 67 -9.61 -7.87 -17.07
C LYS A 67 -10.10 -7.70 -15.64
N ILE A 68 -11.30 -8.18 -15.36
CA ILE A 68 -11.91 -8.11 -14.03
C ILE A 68 -12.22 -9.53 -13.56
N GLU A 69 -11.57 -9.95 -12.48
CA GLU A 69 -11.74 -11.26 -11.88
C GLU A 69 -12.20 -11.08 -10.43
N GLU A 70 -13.18 -11.89 -10.01
CA GLU A 70 -13.63 -11.93 -8.61
C GLU A 70 -12.90 -13.07 -7.90
N THR A 71 -12.40 -12.80 -6.69
CA THR A 71 -11.79 -13.83 -5.86
C THR A 71 -12.69 -14.14 -4.66
N GLU A 72 -12.85 -15.43 -4.37
CA GLU A 72 -13.48 -15.90 -3.13
C GLU A 72 -12.55 -15.75 -1.91
N SER A 73 -11.26 -15.47 -2.13
CA SER A 73 -10.31 -15.19 -1.06
C SER A 73 -10.66 -13.88 -0.36
N LYS A 74 -10.54 -13.84 0.97
CA LYS A 74 -10.65 -12.61 1.79
C LYS A 74 -9.48 -11.64 1.57
N GLU A 75 -8.73 -11.79 0.48
CA GLU A 75 -7.58 -10.97 0.17
C GLU A 75 -8.01 -9.55 -0.24
N ALA A 76 -7.10 -8.59 -0.20
CA ALA A 76 -7.41 -7.24 -0.66
C ALA A 76 -7.64 -7.24 -2.18
N SER A 77 -8.54 -6.37 -2.65
CA SER A 77 -8.64 -6.09 -4.08
C SER A 77 -7.29 -5.53 -4.59
N LEU A 78 -6.87 -5.90 -5.80
CA LEU A 78 -5.55 -5.56 -6.32
C LEU A 78 -5.53 -5.48 -7.85
N TYR A 79 -4.92 -4.43 -8.38
CA TYR A 79 -4.53 -4.33 -9.78
C TYR A 79 -3.16 -4.97 -10.04
N ILE A 80 -3.12 -5.90 -10.99
CA ILE A 80 -1.92 -6.59 -11.46
C ILE A 80 -1.55 -6.05 -12.84
N VAL A 81 -0.48 -5.25 -12.89
CA VAL A 81 0.03 -4.67 -14.14
C VAL A 81 0.48 -5.73 -15.16
N ALA A 82 1.07 -6.84 -14.69
CA ALA A 82 1.63 -7.88 -15.56
C ALA A 82 0.57 -8.59 -16.41
N THR A 83 -0.62 -8.80 -15.86
CA THR A 83 -1.75 -9.46 -16.53
C THR A 83 -2.84 -8.48 -16.95
N ASN A 84 -2.65 -7.18 -16.69
CA ASN A 84 -3.66 -6.13 -16.83
C ASN A 84 -5.01 -6.53 -16.22
N THR A 85 -4.98 -7.05 -14.99
CA THR A 85 -6.15 -7.64 -14.32
C THR A 85 -6.41 -6.96 -12.98
N ILE A 86 -7.66 -6.59 -12.70
CA ILE A 86 -8.13 -6.19 -11.37
C ILE A 86 -8.76 -7.41 -10.71
N LEU A 87 -8.18 -7.83 -9.59
CA LEU A 87 -8.77 -8.80 -8.69
C LEU A 87 -9.67 -8.06 -7.71
N ILE A 88 -10.94 -8.41 -7.68
CA ILE A 88 -11.94 -7.84 -6.79
C ILE A 88 -12.29 -8.85 -5.72
N SER A 89 -12.11 -8.46 -4.47
CA SER A 89 -12.52 -9.27 -3.32
C SER A 89 -13.90 -8.87 -2.80
N ASP A 90 -14.50 -9.76 -2.00
CA ASP A 90 -15.79 -9.48 -1.36
C ASP A 90 -15.63 -8.53 -0.17
N ILE A 91 -15.55 -7.23 -0.49
CA ILE A 91 -15.43 -6.12 0.47
C ILE A 91 -16.78 -5.48 0.84
N LYS A 92 -17.88 -6.25 0.83
CA LYS A 92 -19.23 -5.72 1.10
C LYS A 92 -19.36 -5.11 2.50
N ASP A 93 -18.65 -5.62 3.49
CA ASP A 93 -18.80 -5.19 4.88
C ASP A 93 -18.16 -3.82 5.20
N THR A 94 -17.57 -3.15 4.21
CA THR A 94 -16.87 -1.86 4.41
C THR A 94 -17.52 -0.76 3.59
N PHE A 95 -17.75 0.39 4.21
CA PHE A 95 -18.24 1.57 3.50
C PHE A 95 -17.23 2.13 2.49
N MET A 96 -15.96 1.70 2.56
CA MET A 96 -14.89 2.11 1.66
C MET A 96 -14.90 1.35 0.33
N ARG A 97 -15.84 0.42 0.11
CA ARG A 97 -15.78 -0.49 -1.05
C ARG A 97 -15.64 0.23 -2.38
N VAL A 98 -16.40 1.32 -2.58
CA VAL A 98 -16.38 2.10 -3.82
C VAL A 98 -15.02 2.76 -3.99
N GLN A 99 -14.48 3.34 -2.91
CA GLN A 99 -13.18 3.99 -2.91
C GLN A 99 -12.05 2.99 -3.19
N THR A 100 -12.10 1.80 -2.59
CA THR A 100 -11.13 0.72 -2.84
C THR A 100 -11.17 0.28 -4.30
N ILE A 101 -12.36 0.08 -4.88
CA ILE A 101 -12.49 -0.27 -6.30
C ILE A 101 -11.97 0.85 -7.19
N ALA A 102 -12.31 2.11 -6.88
CA ALA A 102 -11.81 3.28 -7.60
C ALA A 102 -10.28 3.37 -7.55
N HIS A 103 -9.67 3.06 -6.40
CA HIS A 103 -8.22 3.02 -6.22
C HIS A 103 -7.55 1.98 -7.15
N GLU A 104 -8.08 0.75 -7.22
CA GLU A 104 -7.55 -0.26 -8.15
C GLU A 104 -7.78 0.11 -9.63
N CYS A 105 -8.92 0.73 -9.94
CA CYS A 105 -9.18 1.25 -11.29
C CYS A 105 -8.19 2.37 -11.66
N LEU A 106 -7.82 3.23 -10.71
CA LEU A 106 -6.83 4.29 -10.93
C LEU A 106 -5.43 3.72 -11.17
N HIS A 107 -5.04 2.68 -10.43
CA HIS A 107 -3.81 1.94 -10.74
C HIS A 107 -3.79 1.40 -12.17
N SER A 108 -4.95 1.05 -12.73
CA SER A 108 -5.02 0.56 -14.11
C SER A 108 -4.75 1.63 -15.18
N ILE A 109 -4.95 2.92 -14.89
CA ILE A 109 -4.69 4.03 -15.84
C ILE A 109 -3.39 4.80 -15.56
N GLN A 110 -2.74 4.54 -14.43
CA GLN A 110 -1.45 5.13 -14.11
C GLN A 110 -0.39 4.79 -15.17
N ASN A 111 0.68 5.59 -15.20
CA ASN A 111 1.75 5.44 -16.18
C ASN A 111 2.32 4.02 -16.16
N LYS A 112 2.10 3.26 -17.24
CA LYS A 112 2.51 1.86 -17.37
C LYS A 112 4.01 1.65 -17.18
N LYS A 113 4.85 2.64 -17.55
CA LYS A 113 6.30 2.57 -17.34
C LYS A 113 6.63 2.55 -15.84
N ILE A 114 5.98 3.41 -15.05
CA ILE A 114 6.20 3.50 -13.60
C ILE A 114 5.65 2.26 -12.89
N LEU A 115 4.46 1.78 -13.28
CA LEU A 115 3.86 0.56 -12.71
C LEU A 115 4.71 -0.68 -12.99
N LEU A 116 5.14 -0.87 -14.25
CA LEU A 116 5.97 -2.00 -14.63
C LEU A 116 7.34 -1.92 -13.94
N PHE A 117 7.94 -0.72 -13.87
CA PHE A 117 9.15 -0.50 -13.10
C PHE A 117 8.94 -0.88 -11.63
N ASN A 118 7.89 -0.41 -10.97
CA ASN A 118 7.60 -0.76 -9.58
C ASN A 118 7.47 -2.28 -9.39
N PHE A 119 6.76 -2.96 -10.30
CA PHE A 119 6.56 -4.41 -10.24
C PHE A 119 7.89 -5.16 -10.37
N ILE A 120 8.70 -4.87 -11.40
CA ILE A 120 10.00 -5.52 -11.61
C ILE A 120 10.95 -5.18 -10.45
N TYR A 121 11.05 -3.91 -10.10
CA TYR A 121 12.01 -3.41 -9.12
C TYR A 121 11.74 -3.91 -7.71
N SER A 122 10.46 -3.98 -7.30
CA SER A 122 10.10 -4.54 -5.99
C SER A 122 10.48 -6.02 -5.87
N ASN A 123 10.29 -6.81 -6.94
CA ASN A 123 10.74 -8.20 -7.00
C ASN A 123 12.27 -8.31 -6.97
N ILE A 124 12.99 -7.51 -7.77
CA ILE A 124 14.47 -7.48 -7.74
C ILE A 124 14.97 -7.13 -6.34
N TYR A 125 14.38 -6.14 -5.68
CA TYR A 125 14.76 -5.72 -4.34
C TYR A 125 14.56 -6.85 -3.30
N ILE A 126 13.45 -7.57 -3.37
CA ILE A 126 13.17 -8.72 -2.49
C ILE A 126 14.15 -9.87 -2.76
N ILE A 127 14.38 -10.22 -4.04
CA ILE A 127 15.31 -11.30 -4.42
C ILE A 127 16.72 -10.96 -3.95
N TYR A 128 17.16 -9.72 -4.16
CA TYR A 128 18.47 -9.24 -3.70
C TYR A 128 18.61 -9.36 -2.18
N PHE A 129 17.60 -8.91 -1.43
CA PHE A 129 17.57 -9.04 0.02
C PHE A 129 17.70 -10.50 0.47
N LEU A 130 16.91 -11.41 -0.11
CA LEU A 130 16.98 -12.84 0.22
C LEU A 130 18.32 -13.47 -0.15
N ALA A 131 18.86 -13.15 -1.33
CA ALA A 131 20.15 -13.67 -1.78
C ALA A 131 21.29 -13.24 -0.83
N VAL A 132 21.31 -11.96 -0.46
CA VAL A 132 22.31 -11.41 0.45
C VAL A 132 22.18 -11.99 1.86
N LEU A 133 20.95 -12.23 2.36
CA LEU A 133 20.75 -12.95 3.62
C LEU A 133 21.36 -14.36 3.59
N ILE A 134 21.04 -15.13 2.54
CA ILE A 134 21.52 -16.50 2.37
C ILE A 134 23.06 -16.52 2.28
N LEU A 135 23.65 -15.67 1.45
CA LEU A 135 25.11 -15.60 1.29
C LEU A 135 25.83 -15.21 2.58
N THR A 136 25.23 -14.34 3.40
CA THR A 136 25.77 -13.96 4.71
C THR A 136 25.70 -15.11 5.71
N ILE A 137 24.62 -15.90 5.73
CA ILE A 137 24.52 -17.11 6.57
C ILE A 137 25.61 -18.13 6.21
N PHE A 138 25.91 -18.29 4.92
CA PHE A 138 26.99 -19.18 4.45
C PHE A 138 28.39 -18.56 4.55
N GLY A 139 28.55 -17.38 5.16
CA GLY A 139 29.85 -16.74 5.35
C GLY A 139 30.55 -16.28 4.06
N LYS A 140 29.81 -16.17 2.94
CA LYS A 140 30.39 -15.82 1.63
C LYS A 140 30.54 -14.31 1.43
N ILE A 141 29.99 -13.48 2.30
CA ILE A 141 30.04 -12.01 2.21
C ILE A 141 31.13 -11.47 3.12
N LYS A 142 32.17 -10.87 2.50
CA LYS A 142 33.25 -10.17 3.23
C LYS A 142 32.92 -8.69 3.50
N HIS A 143 32.28 -8.01 2.54
CA HIS A 143 32.03 -6.56 2.61
C HIS A 143 30.59 -6.25 3.01
N THR A 144 30.24 -6.46 4.28
CA THR A 144 28.88 -6.24 4.79
C THR A 144 28.40 -4.79 4.61
N ALA A 145 29.27 -3.80 4.86
CA ALA A 145 28.94 -2.38 4.72
C ALA A 145 28.50 -2.00 3.30
N LEU A 146 29.13 -2.59 2.28
CA LEU A 146 28.74 -2.40 0.88
C LEU A 146 27.31 -2.91 0.64
N GLN A 147 26.98 -4.10 1.17
CA GLN A 147 25.66 -4.68 1.00
C GLN A 147 24.57 -3.86 1.68
N ILE A 148 24.85 -3.28 2.85
CA ILE A 148 23.95 -2.35 3.55
C ILE A 148 23.67 -1.11 2.71
N ASN A 149 24.72 -0.47 2.17
CA ASN A 149 24.55 0.71 1.31
C ASN A 149 23.71 0.39 0.07
N ILE A 150 23.94 -0.75 -0.56
CA ILE A 150 23.12 -1.20 -1.70
C ILE A 150 21.67 -1.42 -1.26
N LEU A 151 21.41 -2.09 -0.13
CA LEU A 151 20.05 -2.28 0.40
C LEU A 151 19.33 -0.95 0.66
N ILE A 152 20.03 0.05 1.20
CA ILE A 152 19.48 1.38 1.45
C ILE A 152 19.12 2.08 0.13
N ILE A 153 20.03 2.09 -0.85
CA ILE A 153 19.78 2.72 -2.16
C ILE A 153 18.61 2.03 -2.86
N LEU A 154 18.59 0.69 -2.87
CA LEU A 154 17.50 -0.07 -3.46
C LEU A 154 16.16 0.21 -2.74
N GLY A 155 16.19 0.18 -1.42
CA GLY A 155 15.02 0.47 -0.59
C GLY A 155 14.48 1.88 -0.77
N PHE A 156 15.35 2.87 -0.94
CA PHE A 156 14.96 4.27 -1.14
C PHE A 156 14.27 4.48 -2.49
N ILE A 157 14.81 3.90 -3.57
CA ILE A 157 14.16 3.94 -4.89
C ILE A 157 12.80 3.23 -4.85
N TYR A 158 12.74 2.05 -4.21
CA TYR A 158 11.48 1.34 -4.01
C TYR A 158 10.46 2.20 -3.26
N TYR A 159 10.88 2.83 -2.16
CA TYR A 159 10.02 3.69 -1.35
C TYR A 159 9.47 4.86 -2.17
N ILE A 160 10.30 5.60 -2.90
CA ILE A 160 9.86 6.76 -3.69
C ILE A 160 8.79 6.34 -4.71
N ILE A 161 9.07 5.31 -5.50
CA ILE A 161 8.17 4.89 -6.57
C ILE A 161 6.85 4.37 -6.01
N ARG A 162 6.91 3.50 -4.98
CA ARG A 162 5.70 2.93 -4.38
C ARG A 162 4.88 4.01 -3.66
N SER A 163 5.53 4.87 -2.88
CA SER A 163 4.89 6.00 -2.19
C SER A 163 4.16 6.93 -3.16
N TYR A 164 4.79 7.25 -4.30
CA TYR A 164 4.19 8.06 -5.34
C TYR A 164 2.93 7.41 -5.94
N LEU A 165 3.02 6.14 -6.35
CA LEU A 165 1.89 5.42 -6.97
C LEU A 165 0.69 5.31 -6.02
N GLU A 166 0.94 4.95 -4.76
CA GLU A 166 -0.08 4.79 -3.73
C GLU A 166 -0.73 6.13 -3.38
N THR A 167 0.08 7.17 -3.16
CA THR A 167 -0.44 8.49 -2.77
C THR A 167 -1.28 9.11 -3.89
N ASP A 168 -0.84 8.99 -5.14
CA ASP A 168 -1.59 9.46 -6.31
C ASP A 168 -2.95 8.75 -6.43
N ALA A 169 -2.97 7.42 -6.32
CA ALA A 169 -4.18 6.63 -6.41
C ALA A 169 -5.13 6.90 -5.23
N MET A 170 -4.63 6.98 -3.99
CA MET A 170 -5.45 7.25 -2.80
C MET A 170 -6.13 8.62 -2.85
N ILE A 171 -5.41 9.67 -3.30
CA ILE A 171 -5.98 11.02 -3.42
C ILE A 171 -7.07 11.03 -4.48
N LYS A 172 -6.80 10.49 -5.68
CA LYS A 172 -7.76 10.49 -6.79
C LYS A 172 -8.97 9.59 -6.54
N ALA A 173 -8.81 8.50 -5.80
CA ALA A 173 -9.88 7.54 -5.54
C ALA A 173 -11.06 8.14 -4.79
N GLU A 174 -10.79 9.10 -3.88
CA GLU A 174 -11.85 9.82 -3.17
C GLU A 174 -12.75 10.60 -4.12
N TYR A 175 -12.15 11.36 -5.04
CA TYR A 175 -12.88 12.17 -6.01
C TYR A 175 -13.63 11.28 -7.00
N LEU A 176 -12.97 10.26 -7.54
CA LEU A 176 -13.59 9.35 -8.49
C LEU A 176 -14.77 8.58 -7.88
N ALA A 177 -14.64 8.12 -6.62
CA ALA A 177 -15.72 7.48 -5.91
C ALA A 177 -16.89 8.43 -5.65
N LYS A 178 -16.61 9.71 -5.36
CA LYS A 178 -17.64 10.74 -5.21
C LYS A 178 -18.43 10.90 -6.50
N GLU A 179 -17.75 11.16 -7.60
CA GLU A 179 -18.41 11.38 -8.89
C GLU A 179 -19.24 10.17 -9.33
N TYR A 180 -18.70 8.96 -9.13
CA TYR A 180 -19.44 7.72 -9.39
C TYR A 180 -20.73 7.65 -8.56
N MET A 181 -20.66 7.93 -7.26
CA MET A 181 -21.86 7.90 -6.41
C MET A 181 -22.91 8.93 -6.82
N GLU A 182 -22.49 10.12 -7.24
CA GLU A 182 -23.37 11.18 -7.74
C GLU A 182 -24.07 10.80 -9.06
N GLU A 183 -23.40 10.04 -9.94
CA GLU A 183 -23.95 9.60 -11.24
C GLU A 183 -24.92 8.41 -11.13
N THR A 184 -24.87 7.64 -10.03
CA THR A 184 -25.70 6.42 -9.91
C THR A 184 -27.14 6.67 -9.49
N ASP A 185 -27.50 7.88 -9.02
CA ASP A 185 -28.81 8.25 -8.45
C ASP A 185 -29.35 7.31 -7.34
N LYS A 186 -28.49 6.45 -6.77
CA LYS A 186 -28.88 5.46 -5.74
C LYS A 186 -28.73 5.98 -4.30
N LEU A 187 -28.09 7.11 -4.13
CA LEU A 187 -27.75 7.72 -2.85
C LEU A 187 -28.26 9.16 -2.84
N THR A 188 -28.74 9.63 -1.68
CA THR A 188 -29.08 11.06 -1.55
C THR A 188 -27.81 11.90 -1.42
N LYS A 189 -27.91 13.21 -1.66
CA LYS A 189 -26.78 14.13 -1.52
C LYS A 189 -26.21 14.11 -0.10
N GLU A 190 -27.07 14.03 0.91
CA GLU A 190 -26.67 13.94 2.32
C GLU A 190 -25.90 12.64 2.61
N GLU A 191 -26.36 11.51 2.05
CA GLU A 191 -25.67 10.22 2.18
C GLU A 191 -24.28 10.26 1.57
N ILE A 192 -24.15 10.83 0.37
CA ILE A 192 -22.85 11.01 -0.31
C ILE A 192 -21.93 11.89 0.53
N GLU A 193 -22.41 13.03 1.04
CA GLU A 193 -21.59 13.93 1.87
C GLU A 193 -21.08 13.25 3.15
N ILE A 194 -21.91 12.44 3.81
CA ILE A 194 -21.52 11.66 4.99
C ILE A 194 -20.42 10.66 4.64
N ILE A 195 -20.55 9.94 3.52
CA ILE A 195 -19.53 8.98 3.07
C ILE A 195 -18.21 9.69 2.73
N ILE A 196 -18.26 10.77 1.94
CA ILE A 196 -17.05 11.53 1.55
C ILE A 196 -16.35 12.16 2.76
N LYS A 197 -17.11 12.67 3.74
CA LYS A 197 -16.52 13.16 4.99
C LYS A 197 -15.74 12.08 5.73
N ASN A 198 -16.23 10.84 5.73
CA ASN A 198 -15.54 9.72 6.35
C ASN A 198 -14.36 9.23 5.49
N TYR A 199 -14.44 9.25 4.16
CA TYR A 199 -13.29 9.01 3.28
C TYR A 199 -12.15 9.98 3.58
N LYS A 200 -12.42 11.29 3.66
CA LYS A 200 -11.41 12.31 4.00
C LYS A 200 -10.72 12.02 5.33
N LYS A 201 -11.52 11.67 6.35
CA LYS A 201 -11.00 11.34 7.69
C LYS A 201 -10.10 10.11 7.65
N VAL A 202 -10.48 9.08 6.89
CA VAL A 202 -9.66 7.88 6.70
C VAL A 202 -8.41 8.20 5.88
N ASN A 203 -8.53 8.86 4.73
CA ASN A 203 -7.41 9.18 3.83
C ASN A 203 -6.34 10.04 4.48
N GLN A 204 -6.74 11.07 5.24
CA GLN A 204 -5.80 11.98 5.91
C GLN A 204 -4.80 11.21 6.78
N LYS A 205 -5.26 10.15 7.48
CA LYS A 205 -4.40 9.30 8.29
C LYS A 205 -3.89 8.08 7.54
N GLY A 206 -4.66 7.54 6.61
CA GLY A 206 -4.34 6.39 5.79
C GLY A 206 -3.10 6.65 4.94
N ILE A 207 -3.01 7.79 4.25
CA ILE A 207 -1.85 8.15 3.42
C ILE A 207 -0.58 8.24 4.27
N GLN A 208 -0.66 8.84 5.47
CA GLN A 208 0.47 8.91 6.40
C GLN A 208 0.92 7.52 6.85
N ILE A 209 -0.03 6.65 7.19
CA ILE A 209 0.23 5.29 7.67
C ILE A 209 0.80 4.40 6.55
N VAL A 210 0.27 4.48 5.33
CA VAL A 210 0.77 3.71 4.18
C VAL A 210 2.22 4.10 3.89
N ASN A 211 2.51 5.39 3.79
CA ASN A 211 3.89 5.87 3.56
C ASN A 211 4.83 5.47 4.71
N PHE A 212 4.39 5.62 5.96
CA PHE A 212 5.18 5.19 7.11
C PHE A 212 5.43 3.68 7.13
N SER A 213 4.43 2.87 6.78
CA SER A 213 4.54 1.41 6.67
C SER A 213 5.54 1.01 5.58
N LEU A 214 5.49 1.66 4.41
CA LEU A 214 6.45 1.44 3.33
C LEU A 214 7.89 1.75 3.79
N LEU A 215 8.08 2.86 4.50
CA LEU A 215 9.39 3.23 5.04
C LEU A 215 9.89 2.22 6.08
N ILE A 216 9.04 1.81 7.02
CA ILE A 216 9.38 0.74 7.98
C ILE A 216 9.79 -0.52 7.23
N SER A 217 9.06 -0.91 6.17
CA SER A 217 9.37 -2.12 5.41
C SER A 217 10.78 -2.11 4.81
N VAL A 218 11.32 -0.92 4.49
CA VAL A 218 12.69 -0.73 4.00
C VAL A 218 13.68 -0.80 5.15
N ILE A 219 13.45 -0.03 6.22
CA ILE A 219 14.35 0.02 7.38
C ILE A 219 14.46 -1.36 8.04
N SER A 220 13.35 -2.09 8.18
CA SER A 220 13.33 -3.42 8.77
C SER A 220 14.21 -4.40 8.00
N LYS A 221 14.26 -4.34 6.65
CA LYS A 221 15.17 -5.20 5.86
C LYS A 221 16.63 -4.90 6.17
N VAL A 222 16.98 -3.62 6.25
CA VAL A 222 18.34 -3.19 6.62
C VAL A 222 18.71 -3.66 8.03
N VAL A 223 17.82 -3.47 9.01
CA VAL A 223 18.03 -3.91 10.40
C VAL A 223 18.17 -5.43 10.51
N ILE A 224 17.31 -6.19 9.82
CA ILE A 224 17.39 -7.67 9.79
C ILE A 224 18.75 -8.12 9.23
N TYR A 225 19.17 -7.52 8.11
CA TYR A 225 20.46 -7.84 7.51
C TYR A 225 21.63 -7.48 8.44
N GLU A 226 21.59 -6.33 9.09
CA GLU A 226 22.60 -5.89 10.05
C GLU A 226 22.76 -6.90 11.20
N ILE A 227 21.65 -7.32 11.81
CA ILE A 227 21.65 -8.30 12.91
C ILE A 227 22.23 -9.64 12.44
N LEU A 228 21.79 -10.15 11.30
CA LEU A 228 22.27 -11.44 10.77
C LEU A 228 23.75 -11.40 10.40
N SER A 229 24.22 -10.27 9.86
CA SER A 229 25.63 -10.10 9.55
C SER A 229 26.54 -10.11 10.78
N GLN A 230 26.01 -9.75 11.96
CA GLN A 230 26.76 -9.86 13.21
C GLN A 230 26.86 -11.33 13.63
N TRP A 231 25.75 -12.05 13.55
CA TRP A 231 25.70 -13.47 13.89
C TRP A 231 26.58 -14.31 12.96
N GLY A 232 26.54 -14.09 11.65
CA GLY A 232 27.41 -14.80 10.70
C GLY A 232 28.91 -14.56 10.93
N ARG A 233 29.30 -13.41 11.48
CA ARG A 233 30.70 -13.10 11.84
C ARG A 233 31.16 -13.77 13.13
N SER A 234 30.27 -14.25 14.00
CA SER A 234 30.67 -14.97 15.22
C SER A 234 30.95 -16.46 15.00
N PHE A 235 30.63 -17.00 13.82
CA PHE A 235 30.84 -18.43 13.46
C PHE A 235 31.99 -18.66 12.46
N LEU A 236 32.61 -17.59 11.97
CA LEU A 236 33.80 -17.60 11.11
C LEU A 236 35.03 -17.21 11.91
#